data_AF-A0A822B411-F1
#
_entry.id   AF-A0A822B411-F1
#
_cell.length_a   1.000
_cell.length_b   1.000
_cell.length_c   1.000
_cell.angle_alpha   90.00
_cell.angle_beta   90.00
_cell.angle_gamma   90.00
#
_symmetry.space_group_name_H-M   'P 1'
#
loop_
_entity.id
_entity.type
_entity.pdbx_description
1 polymer ?
#
loop_
_entity_poly.entity_id
_entity_poly.type
_entity_poly.pdbx_seq_one_letter_code
_entity_poly.pdbx_strand_id
1 'polypeptide(L)'
;MPQTHIENIEEHDEDHISEQEAIVYIADLPPSIQDDSQLHRLIESRLEKVFQIKLISIQCYSKLGAGLMRVRNTQIKNRLVEDIKVMLLDLPEGTHCISFSEILEVVSYIVIDTTKEKNDVNLPTAQEIRKRWIELYRGDEPSSCDQISVQFPNIYRIVSTSFDDL
;
A
#
# COMPACT_ATOMS: atom_id res chain seq x y z
N MET A 1 13.76 -63.89 -13.67
CA MET A 1 13.99 -63.38 -12.30
C MET A 1 15.49 -63.14 -12.16
N PRO A 2 15.94 -61.97 -11.67
CA PRO A 2 15.53 -61.36 -10.40
C PRO A 2 14.91 -59.95 -10.52
N GLN A 3 14.27 -59.55 -9.41
CA GLN A 3 13.68 -58.24 -9.13
C GLN A 3 14.69 -57.36 -8.38
N THR A 4 14.64 -56.05 -8.64
CA THR A 4 15.11 -54.90 -7.83
C THR A 4 14.33 -53.71 -8.42
N HIS A 5 13.28 -53.15 -7.83
CA HIS A 5 13.00 -52.54 -6.53
C HIS A 5 13.70 -51.19 -6.27
N ILE A 6 12.87 -50.14 -6.40
CA ILE A 6 12.85 -48.77 -5.78
C ILE A 6 14.01 -47.84 -6.21
N GLU A 7 13.81 -46.58 -6.64
CA GLU A 7 13.17 -45.48 -5.91
C GLU A 7 12.40 -44.49 -6.78
N ASN A 8 11.18 -44.17 -6.32
CA ASN A 8 10.43 -42.97 -6.66
C ASN A 8 11.19 -41.77 -6.08
N ILE A 9 11.50 -40.79 -6.93
CA ILE A 9 11.89 -39.46 -6.50
C ILE A 9 10.57 -38.72 -6.24
N GLU A 10 10.16 -38.66 -4.98
CA GLU A 10 9.18 -37.68 -4.52
C GLU A 10 9.92 -36.33 -4.43
N GLU A 11 9.72 -35.45 -5.41
CA GLU A 11 9.97 -34.03 -5.26
C GLU A 11 8.97 -33.51 -4.21
N HIS A 12 9.40 -33.46 -2.95
CA HIS A 12 8.82 -32.55 -1.99
C HIS A 12 9.41 -31.17 -2.26
N ASP A 13 8.63 -30.34 -2.95
CA ASP A 13 8.75 -28.89 -2.86
C ASP A 13 8.49 -28.52 -1.39
N GLU A 14 9.56 -28.52 -0.59
CA GLU A 14 9.55 -27.82 0.69
C GLU A 14 9.46 -26.32 0.37
N ASP A 15 8.27 -25.76 0.55
CA ASP A 15 8.06 -24.33 0.67
C ASP A 15 9.13 -23.75 1.60
N HIS A 16 10.14 -23.08 1.02
CA HIS A 16 11.11 -22.32 1.77
C HIS A 16 10.38 -21.18 2.49
N ILE A 17 9.97 -21.43 3.74
CA ILE A 17 9.43 -20.42 4.63
C ILE A 17 10.56 -19.42 4.90
N SER A 18 10.55 -18.33 4.16
CA SER A 18 11.40 -17.18 4.46
C SER A 18 10.95 -16.59 5.80
N GLU A 19 11.78 -16.77 6.83
CA GLU A 19 11.66 -16.13 8.15
C GLU A 19 11.96 -14.62 8.12
N GLN A 20 12.11 -14.04 6.93
CA GLN A 20 12.41 -12.63 6.78
C GLN A 20 11.18 -11.78 7.10
N GLU A 21 11.39 -10.71 7.87
CA GLU A 21 10.35 -9.71 8.14
C GLU A 21 9.74 -9.21 6.84
N ALA A 22 8.42 -9.07 6.82
CA ALA A 22 7.68 -8.66 5.64
C ALA A 22 6.83 -7.42 5.92
N ILE A 23 6.63 -6.60 4.89
CA ILE A 23 5.81 -5.39 4.93
C ILE A 23 4.43 -5.72 4.36
N VAL A 24 3.39 -5.19 5.02
CA VAL A 24 2.01 -5.20 4.53
C VAL A 24 1.46 -3.79 4.64
N TYR A 25 0.79 -3.32 3.60
CA TYR A 25 0.11 -2.03 3.61
C TYR A 25 -1.34 -2.18 4.03
N ILE A 26 -1.85 -1.16 4.70
CA ILE A 26 -3.25 -1.03 5.11
C ILE A 26 -3.84 0.12 4.32
N ALA A 27 -4.94 -0.13 3.64
CA ALA A 27 -5.73 0.91 2.97
C ALA A 27 -7.07 1.11 3.70
N ASP A 28 -7.76 2.18 3.32
CA ASP A 28 -9.08 2.54 3.80
C ASP A 28 -9.17 2.73 5.32
N LEU A 29 -8.13 3.31 5.95
CA LEU A 29 -8.23 3.66 7.38
C LEU A 29 -9.37 4.67 7.61
N PRO A 30 -10.14 4.54 8.71
CA PRO A 30 -11.33 5.35 8.93
C PRO A 30 -10.96 6.83 9.12
N PRO A 31 -11.54 7.75 8.32
CA PRO A 31 -11.19 9.17 8.36
C PRO A 31 -11.69 9.87 9.63
N SER A 32 -12.62 9.26 10.36
CA SER A 32 -13.14 9.80 11.62
C SER A 32 -12.14 9.71 12.78
N ILE A 33 -11.14 8.82 12.69
CA ILE A 33 -10.06 8.71 13.68
C ILE A 33 -8.81 9.41 13.13
N GLN A 34 -8.56 10.63 13.60
CA GLN A 34 -7.36 11.40 13.23
C GLN A 34 -6.15 11.15 14.15
N ASP A 35 -6.31 10.29 15.16
CA ASP A 35 -5.27 9.91 16.09
C ASP A 35 -4.64 8.56 15.68
N ASP A 36 -3.42 8.62 15.15
CA ASP A 36 -2.68 7.44 14.68
C ASP A 36 -2.44 6.42 15.81
N SER A 37 -2.32 6.87 17.06
CA SER A 37 -2.12 5.98 18.22
C SER A 37 -3.41 5.25 18.61
N GLN A 38 -4.58 5.84 18.31
CA GLN A 38 -5.87 5.14 18.48
C GLN A 38 -6.06 4.09 17.37
N LEU A 39 -5.78 4.44 16.12
CA LEU A 39 -5.83 3.50 15.00
C LEU A 39 -4.91 2.30 15.21
N HIS A 40 -3.65 2.56 15.60
CA HIS A 40 -2.67 1.53 15.94
C HIS A 40 -3.27 0.53 16.92
N ARG A 41 -3.72 1.00 18.11
CA ARG A 41 -4.23 0.13 19.18
C ARG A 41 -5.46 -0.66 18.73
N LEU A 42 -6.34 -0.05 17.95
CA LEU A 42 -7.55 -0.70 17.45
C LEU A 42 -7.21 -1.84 16.48
N ILE A 43 -6.34 -1.57 15.52
CA ILE A 43 -5.92 -2.55 14.50
C ILE A 43 -5.13 -3.68 15.15
N GLU A 44 -4.13 -3.35 15.97
CA GLU A 44 -3.32 -4.33 16.69
C GLU A 44 -4.19 -5.23 17.57
N SER A 45 -5.09 -4.64 18.38
CA SER A 45 -5.95 -5.43 19.25
C SER A 45 -6.88 -6.38 18.47
N ARG A 46 -7.39 -5.96 17.32
CA ARG A 46 -8.25 -6.81 16.47
C ARG A 46 -7.46 -7.96 15.84
N LEU A 47 -6.26 -7.67 15.34
CA LEU A 47 -5.35 -8.66 14.77
C LEU A 47 -4.94 -9.73 15.78
N GLU A 48 -4.62 -9.32 17.02
CA GLU A 48 -4.26 -10.26 18.07
C GLU A 48 -5.46 -11.09 18.54
N LYS A 49 -6.62 -10.46 18.79
CA LYS A 49 -7.78 -11.15 19.39
C LYS A 49 -8.51 -12.06 18.42
N VAL A 50 -8.68 -11.63 17.16
CA VAL A 50 -9.52 -12.34 16.18
C VAL A 50 -8.67 -13.24 15.30
N PHE A 51 -7.52 -12.75 14.85
CA PHE A 51 -6.69 -13.46 13.87
C PHE A 51 -5.48 -14.17 14.50
N GLN A 52 -5.19 -13.92 15.78
CA GLN A 52 -4.03 -14.44 16.51
C GLN A 52 -2.71 -14.04 15.83
N ILE A 53 -2.69 -12.84 15.24
CA ILE A 53 -1.52 -12.28 14.56
C ILE A 53 -0.88 -11.25 15.48
N LYS A 54 0.39 -11.48 15.84
CA LYS A 54 1.20 -10.52 16.58
C LYS A 54 2.10 -9.75 15.63
N LEU A 55 1.96 -8.42 15.62
CA LEU A 55 2.75 -7.53 14.77
C LEU A 55 4.14 -7.25 15.37
N ILE A 56 5.08 -6.88 14.51
CA ILE A 56 6.36 -6.29 14.95
C ILE A 56 6.14 -4.80 15.23
N SER A 57 5.53 -4.11 14.26
CA SER A 57 5.21 -2.69 14.36
C SER A 57 4.10 -2.32 13.39
N ILE A 58 3.37 -1.26 13.71
CA ILE A 58 2.41 -0.62 12.82
C ILE A 58 2.56 0.90 12.90
N GLN A 59 2.54 1.55 11.74
CA GLN A 59 2.49 2.98 11.57
C GLN A 59 1.22 3.33 10.80
N CYS A 60 0.40 4.20 11.38
CA CYS A 60 -0.83 4.68 10.76
C CYS A 60 -0.60 6.11 10.26
N TYR A 61 -1.18 6.43 9.13
CA TYR A 61 -1.23 7.75 8.53
C TYR A 61 -2.71 8.10 8.33
N SER A 62 -3.41 8.40 9.43
CA SER A 62 -4.87 8.68 9.45
C SER A 62 -5.30 9.70 8.38
N LYS A 63 -4.52 10.76 8.20
CA LYS A 63 -4.78 11.81 7.19
C LYS A 63 -4.72 11.31 5.75
N LEU A 64 -3.97 10.25 5.50
CA LEU A 64 -3.83 9.61 4.18
C LEU A 64 -4.76 8.41 4.03
N GLY A 65 -5.50 8.03 5.07
CA GLY A 65 -6.37 6.85 5.04
C GLY A 65 -5.59 5.54 4.89
N ALA A 66 -4.32 5.49 5.33
CA ALA A 66 -3.44 4.36 5.05
C ALA A 66 -2.45 4.08 6.17
N GLY A 67 -1.86 2.89 6.17
CA GLY A 67 -0.89 2.45 7.17
C GLY A 67 0.10 1.44 6.61
N LEU A 68 1.15 1.20 7.39
CA LEU A 68 2.19 0.22 7.11
C LEU A 68 2.39 -0.63 8.34
N MET A 69 2.44 -1.95 8.15
CA MET A 69 2.76 -2.90 9.21
C MET A 69 3.94 -3.78 8.84
N ARG A 70 4.73 -4.15 9.85
CA ARG A 70 5.79 -5.15 9.76
C ARG A 70 5.34 -6.42 10.47
N VAL A 71 5.44 -7.53 9.76
CA VAL A 71 5.08 -8.86 10.25
C VAL A 71 6.29 -9.77 10.24
N ARG A 72 6.24 -10.81 11.07
CA ARG A 72 7.40 -11.68 11.33
C ARG A 72 7.91 -12.43 10.11
N ASN A 73 7.02 -12.83 9.21
CA ASN A 73 7.37 -13.66 8.08
C ASN A 73 6.38 -13.49 6.92
N THR A 74 6.77 -14.04 5.78
CA THR A 74 5.97 -13.99 4.54
C THR A 74 4.65 -14.75 4.68
N GLN A 75 4.59 -15.80 5.52
CA GLN A 75 3.36 -16.55 5.77
C GLN A 75 2.26 -15.67 6.39
N ILE A 76 2.60 -14.84 7.39
CA ILE A 76 1.65 -13.90 7.98
C ILE A 76 1.25 -12.84 6.95
N LYS A 77 2.19 -12.35 6.14
CA LYS A 77 1.90 -11.42 5.04
C LYS A 77 0.87 -12.01 4.08
N ASN A 78 1.10 -13.21 3.58
CA ASN A 78 0.20 -13.87 2.62
C ASN A 78 -1.17 -14.11 3.25
N ARG A 79 -1.22 -14.54 4.52
CA ARG A 79 -2.50 -14.68 5.25
C ARG A 79 -3.26 -13.37 5.36
N LEU A 80 -2.58 -12.23 5.58
CA LEU A 80 -3.24 -10.93 5.63
C LEU A 80 -3.74 -10.49 4.26
N VAL A 81 -2.92 -10.63 3.21
CA VAL A 81 -3.20 -10.07 1.89
C VAL A 81 -4.09 -10.97 1.02
N GLU A 82 -3.97 -12.29 1.14
CA GLU A 82 -4.65 -13.25 0.26
C GLU A 82 -5.88 -13.88 0.92
N ASP A 83 -5.77 -14.24 2.20
CA ASP A 83 -6.84 -14.93 2.92
C ASP A 83 -7.78 -13.95 3.63
N ILE A 84 -7.23 -13.10 4.51
CA ILE A 84 -8.02 -12.16 5.30
C ILE A 84 -8.55 -11.05 4.39
N LYS A 85 -7.67 -10.41 3.61
CA LYS A 85 -7.90 -9.30 2.66
C LYS A 85 -8.49 -8.03 3.27
N VAL A 86 -9.57 -8.16 4.03
CA VAL A 86 -10.34 -7.09 4.63
C VAL A 86 -10.58 -7.41 6.10
N MET A 87 -10.44 -6.41 6.96
CA MET A 87 -10.77 -6.48 8.37
C MET A 87 -11.83 -5.45 8.72
N LEU A 88 -12.83 -5.89 9.48
CA LEU A 88 -13.85 -5.02 10.05
C LEU A 88 -13.38 -4.44 11.38
N LEU A 89 -13.41 -3.11 11.46
CA LEU A 89 -13.19 -2.32 12.65
C LEU A 89 -14.53 -1.86 13.22
N ASP A 90 -14.76 -2.13 14.50
CA ASP A 90 -15.95 -1.70 15.21
C ASP A 90 -15.71 -0.28 15.76
N LEU A 91 -16.37 0.72 15.17
CA LEU A 91 -16.29 2.12 15.56
C LEU A 91 -17.59 2.58 16.23
N PRO A 92 -17.59 3.68 17.02
CA PRO A 92 -18.80 4.19 17.67
C PRO A 92 -19.93 4.53 16.69
N GLU A 93 -19.57 4.94 15.47
CA GLU A 93 -20.49 5.36 14.41
C GLU A 93 -20.84 4.26 13.41
N GLY A 94 -20.28 3.06 13.57
CA GLY A 94 -20.57 1.91 12.74
C GLY A 94 -19.36 1.01 12.52
N THR A 95 -19.52 0.01 11.65
CA THR A 95 -18.41 -0.84 11.24
C THR A 95 -17.71 -0.23 10.03
N HIS A 96 -16.38 -0.20 10.06
CA HIS A 96 -15.55 0.29 8.96
C HIS A 96 -14.64 -0.82 8.43
N CYS A 97 -14.51 -0.93 7.11
CA CYS A 97 -13.64 -1.93 6.47
C CYS A 97 -12.27 -1.32 6.21
N ILE A 98 -11.21 -2.04 6.56
CA ILE A 98 -9.84 -1.75 6.11
C ILE A 98 -9.33 -2.92 5.28
N SER A 99 -8.47 -2.69 4.30
CA SER A 99 -7.90 -3.76 3.47
C SER A 99 -6.39 -3.89 3.61
N PHE A 100 -5.88 -5.11 3.44
CA PHE A 100 -4.45 -5.43 3.43
C PHE A 100 -3.96 -5.66 2.01
N SER A 101 -2.79 -5.12 1.68
CA SER A 101 -2.21 -5.21 0.34
C SER A 101 -0.69 -5.33 0.38
N GLU A 102 -0.11 -5.93 -0.66
CA GLU A 102 1.35 -5.97 -0.84
C GLU A 102 1.93 -4.65 -1.33
N ILE A 103 1.11 -3.88 -2.05
CA ILE A 103 1.47 -2.62 -2.69
C ILE A 103 0.36 -1.64 -2.36
N LEU A 104 0.72 -0.44 -1.90
CA LEU A 104 -0.23 0.66 -1.84
C LEU A 104 0.03 1.64 -2.97
N GLU A 105 -0.97 1.84 -3.81
CA GLU A 105 -0.96 2.91 -4.81
C GLU A 105 -1.36 4.22 -4.16
N VAL A 106 -0.41 5.15 -4.10
CA VAL A 106 -0.66 6.54 -3.70
C VAL A 106 -0.97 7.35 -4.95
N VAL A 107 -2.21 7.82 -5.06
CA VAL A 107 -2.64 8.67 -6.18
C VAL A 107 -2.59 10.14 -5.74
N SER A 108 -1.68 10.89 -6.35
CA SER A 108 -1.51 12.33 -6.13
C SER A 108 -1.98 13.13 -7.34
N TYR A 109 -2.53 14.32 -7.08
CA TYR A 109 -2.98 15.23 -8.14
C TYR A 109 -2.19 16.54 -8.07
N ILE A 110 -1.56 16.91 -9.18
CA ILE A 110 -0.93 18.23 -9.34
C ILE A 110 -1.87 19.10 -10.16
N VAL A 111 -2.27 20.22 -9.57
CA VAL A 111 -3.11 21.23 -10.24
C VAL A 111 -2.29 22.50 -10.41
N ILE A 112 -2.05 22.88 -11.66
CA ILE A 112 -1.38 24.15 -11.98
C ILE A 112 -2.45 25.25 -12.00
N ASP A 113 -2.26 26.26 -11.17
CA ASP A 113 -3.12 27.43 -11.12
C ASP A 113 -2.93 28.29 -12.38
N THR A 114 -3.91 28.25 -13.27
CA THR A 114 -3.92 29.01 -14.53
C THR A 114 -4.61 30.37 -14.39
N THR A 115 -5.13 30.73 -13.20
CA THR A 115 -5.96 31.93 -13.01
C THR A 115 -5.20 33.25 -13.20
N LYS A 116 -3.85 33.21 -13.19
CA LYS A 116 -2.99 34.38 -13.39
C LYS A 116 -2.60 34.63 -14.85
N GLU A 117 -2.72 33.64 -15.73
CA GLU A 117 -2.27 33.75 -17.12
C GLU A 117 -3.45 33.55 -18.07
N LYS A 118 -4.10 34.67 -18.39
CA LYS A 118 -5.06 34.72 -19.49
C LYS A 118 -4.30 34.52 -20.79
N ASN A 119 -4.57 33.38 -21.44
CA ASN A 119 -4.18 32.96 -22.78
C ASN A 119 -2.77 32.33 -22.87
N ASP A 120 -2.76 31.06 -23.31
CA ASP A 120 -1.60 30.29 -23.78
C ASP A 120 -0.27 30.51 -23.04
N VAL A 121 -0.01 29.71 -22.01
CA VAL A 121 1.36 29.54 -21.51
C VAL A 121 1.64 28.06 -21.27
N ASN A 122 2.51 27.52 -22.11
CA ASN A 122 3.12 26.18 -22.10
C ASN A 122 2.92 25.41 -20.79
N LEU A 123 1.80 24.70 -20.68
CA LEU A 123 1.63 23.74 -19.60
C LEU A 123 2.70 22.66 -19.75
N PRO A 124 3.37 22.26 -18.67
CA PRO A 124 4.38 21.22 -18.74
C PRO A 124 3.75 19.92 -19.26
N THR A 125 4.49 19.18 -20.04
CA THR A 125 4.11 17.82 -20.41
C THR A 125 4.11 16.93 -19.17
N ALA A 126 3.38 15.81 -19.22
CA ALA A 126 3.43 14.81 -18.16
C ALA A 126 4.85 14.30 -17.88
N GLN A 127 5.72 14.26 -18.91
CA GLN A 127 7.13 13.91 -18.74
C GLN A 127 7.91 14.95 -17.93
N GLU A 128 7.66 16.24 -18.15
CA GLU A 128 8.28 17.32 -17.36
C GLU A 128 7.80 17.30 -15.91
N ILE A 129 6.52 17.02 -15.69
CA ILE A 129 5.96 16.82 -14.34
C ILE A 129 6.61 15.62 -13.66
N ARG A 130 6.68 14.46 -14.33
CA ARG A 130 7.35 13.25 -13.82
C ARG A 130 8.80 13.52 -13.44
N LYS A 131 9.56 14.21 -14.30
CA LYS A 131 10.96 14.54 -14.02
C LYS A 131 11.09 15.38 -12.75
N ARG A 132 10.25 16.42 -12.60
CA ARG A 132 10.25 17.27 -11.40
C ARG A 132 9.85 16.51 -10.15
N TRP A 133 8.90 15.58 -10.25
CA TRP A 133 8.54 14.71 -9.14
C TRP A 133 9.74 13.89 -8.66
N ILE A 134 10.43 13.21 -9.57
CA ILE A 134 11.63 12.40 -9.26
C ILE A 134 12.72 13.27 -8.61
N GLU A 135 12.93 14.50 -9.09
CA GLU A 135 13.87 15.46 -8.50
C GLU A 135 13.50 15.86 -7.07
N LEU A 136 12.20 16.05 -6.78
CA LEU A 136 11.70 16.44 -5.45
C LEU A 136 11.74 15.27 -4.45
N TYR A 137 11.40 14.07 -4.89
CA TYR A 137 11.30 12.86 -4.06
C TYR A 137 12.50 11.92 -4.25
N ARG A 138 13.70 12.49 -4.42
CA ARG A 138 15.01 11.80 -4.36
C ARG A 138 15.13 10.53 -5.21
N GLY A 139 14.49 10.48 -6.37
CA GLY A 139 14.59 9.32 -7.26
C GLY A 139 13.42 8.34 -7.18
N ASP A 140 12.42 8.56 -6.31
CA ASP A 140 11.20 7.75 -6.34
C ASP A 140 10.47 7.96 -7.67
N GLU A 141 10.49 6.93 -8.50
CA GLU A 141 9.93 6.97 -9.84
C GLU A 141 8.45 6.60 -9.78
N PRO A 142 7.54 7.52 -10.14
CA PRO A 142 6.13 7.21 -10.14
C PRO A 142 5.82 6.15 -11.20
N SER A 143 4.93 5.22 -10.87
CA SER A 143 4.47 4.18 -11.79
C SER A 143 3.78 4.77 -13.01
N SER A 144 3.07 5.90 -12.83
CA SER A 144 2.46 6.66 -13.92
C SER A 144 2.41 8.16 -13.62
N CYS A 145 2.44 8.96 -14.69
CA CYS A 145 2.18 10.39 -14.65
C CYS A 145 1.40 10.75 -15.92
N ASP A 146 0.14 11.15 -15.75
CA ASP A 146 -0.79 11.36 -16.85
C ASP A 146 -1.49 12.71 -16.72
N GLN A 147 -1.70 13.38 -17.85
CA GLN A 147 -2.62 14.50 -17.92
C GLN A 147 -4.04 13.96 -17.98
N ILE A 148 -4.89 14.35 -17.03
CA ILE A 148 -6.17 13.67 -16.78
C ILE A 148 -7.20 13.98 -17.85
N SER A 149 -7.16 15.20 -18.40
CA SER A 149 -8.18 15.66 -19.34
C SER A 149 -7.63 16.68 -20.30
N VAL A 150 -8.13 16.63 -21.54
CA VAL A 150 -7.93 17.68 -22.53
C VAL A 150 -8.70 18.95 -22.15
N GLN A 151 -9.82 18.82 -21.44
CA GLN A 151 -10.64 19.95 -20.97
C GLN A 151 -10.03 20.66 -19.75
N PHE A 152 -9.26 19.91 -18.94
CA PHE A 152 -8.53 20.42 -17.78
C PHE A 152 -7.05 20.06 -17.92
N PRO A 153 -6.34 20.67 -18.89
CA PRO A 153 -4.98 20.26 -19.22
C PRO A 153 -3.96 20.59 -18.12
N ASN A 154 -4.36 21.40 -17.14
CA ASN A 154 -3.56 21.81 -16.00
C ASN A 154 -3.58 20.83 -14.82
N ILE A 155 -4.26 19.68 -14.96
CA ILE A 155 -4.36 18.65 -13.92
C ILE A 155 -3.61 17.39 -14.35
N TYR A 156 -2.67 16.96 -13.50
CA TYR A 156 -1.86 15.77 -13.69
C TYR A 156 -2.10 14.79 -12.55
N ARG A 157 -2.28 13.52 -12.90
CA ARG A 157 -2.35 12.40 -11.96
C ARG A 157 -0.99 11.74 -11.89
N ILE A 158 -0.49 11.54 -10.67
CA ILE A 158 0.72 10.80 -10.38
C ILE A 158 0.33 9.59 -9.53
N VAL A 159 0.85 8.42 -9.88
CA VAL A 159 0.72 7.21 -9.06
C VAL A 159 2.09 6.79 -8.60
N SER A 160 2.26 6.65 -7.29
CA SER A 160 3.48 6.12 -6.65
C SER A 160 3.14 4.87 -5.84
N THR A 161 4.13 4.01 -5.60
CA THR A 161 3.95 2.74 -4.88
C THR A 161 4.68 2.69 -3.53
N SER A 162 5.33 3.78 -3.11
CA SER A 162 6.09 3.84 -1.86
C SER A 162 5.63 4.97 -0.94
N PHE A 163 5.66 4.69 0.37
CA PHE A 163 5.49 5.66 1.45
C PHE A 163 6.80 6.25 1.96
N ASP A 164 7.95 5.73 1.53
CA ASP A 164 9.23 5.99 2.20
C ASP A 164 9.62 7.47 2.21
N ASP A 165 8.97 8.31 1.39
CA ASP A 165 9.20 9.76 1.26
C ASP A 165 8.01 10.67 1.65
N LEU A 166 6.95 10.15 2.28
CA LEU A 166 5.79 10.93 2.81
C LEU A 166 5.89 11.21 4.31
#